data_AF-A0A9N8VE22-F1
#
_entry.id   AF-A0A9N8VE22-F1
#
_cell.length_a   1.000
_cell.length_b   1.000
_cell.length_c   1.000
_cell.angle_alpha   90.00
_cell.angle_beta   90.00
_cell.angle_gamma   90.00
#
_symmetry.space_group_name_H-M   'P 1'
#
loop_
_entity.id
_entity.type
_entity.pdbx_description
1 polymer ?
#
loop_
_entity_poly.entity_id
_entity_poly.type
_entity_poly.pdbx_seq_one_letter_code
_entity_poly.pdbx_strand_id
1 'polypeptide(L)'
;MHTQNGLQNEVAGDAAPPEYDFVDTEEVDNGESDYTESQITSLPPAPAIGSQSLRFPAILLLGPTGVGKSTFGNWLLGFDGDIGPFVTGPTSDSITKICHTKLIQINDRTFNVIDTPGLFDTNEDVKNEESLNKIADTINLCSYGIQAIIFVVEKNCNSYSSKTMTIIKSFLGDQALDHMIVAFTHCNTNQTMDDQQLQRALNSRMKSFLTSVNNRYIVSPNPDLFRQGDDIVNNNIEKAKYMIDSFPAAYTTEMFNKVREAREAIEQQQEASRNMLEEQLLTREQINEYEQEISRLRSEVDRVGRNVAYKEAAGKCFKLDTKVILETGETIPISSVVVGDKVCVDANNERLEFSEVYLIAHYDPETETEFLKIEFTSPRTGLTESVTLSPDHHILNNNIFDFARNVQPYSSQLRVLDGSQMVYVRVANVTKETHKGYIAIFTRAGTLVADNVMCSCYASVVPYQYTINTVLTPLMISTKLKKSNYDGKDAHPYLGFLYNRYQDVNRIIGKVTGK
;
A
#
# COMPACT_ATOMS: atom_id res chain seq x y z
N MET A 1 35.15 12.21 -79.34
CA MET A 1 34.46 12.42 -80.62
C MET A 1 33.02 11.90 -80.48
N HIS A 2 32.05 12.81 -80.59
CA HIS A 2 30.72 12.69 -81.22
C HIS A 2 29.84 11.45 -80.95
N THR A 3 28.72 11.58 -80.17
CA THR A 3 27.30 11.94 -80.53
C THR A 3 26.51 10.82 -81.24
N GLN A 4 25.19 10.61 -81.11
CA GLN A 4 24.07 10.95 -80.21
C GLN A 4 22.82 10.23 -80.82
N ASN A 5 21.76 9.97 -80.03
CA ASN A 5 20.29 9.86 -80.33
C ASN A 5 19.64 8.86 -79.34
N GLY A 6 18.74 9.21 -78.40
CA GLY A 6 17.35 9.73 -78.49
C GLY A 6 16.37 8.53 -78.34
N LEU A 7 15.33 8.42 -77.48
CA LEU A 7 14.41 9.33 -76.78
C LEU A 7 13.71 8.63 -75.57
N GLN A 8 13.37 9.44 -74.55
CA GLN A 8 12.27 9.49 -73.55
C GLN A 8 11.35 8.27 -73.22
N ASN A 9 11.12 8.04 -71.90
CA ASN A 9 9.81 8.24 -71.24
C ASN A 9 9.89 8.21 -69.68
N GLU A 10 9.03 9.00 -69.05
CA GLU A 10 8.99 9.46 -67.65
C GLU A 10 8.20 8.56 -66.66
N VAL A 11 8.24 9.00 -65.39
CA VAL A 11 7.82 8.42 -64.10
C VAL A 11 6.38 8.79 -63.70
N ALA A 12 5.77 7.96 -62.81
CA ALA A 12 4.91 8.29 -61.65
C ALA A 12 3.49 7.69 -61.64
N GLY A 13 3.04 7.24 -60.44
CA GLY A 13 1.62 7.23 -60.06
C GLY A 13 1.11 6.01 -59.28
N ASP A 14 0.56 6.28 -58.10
CA ASP A 14 -0.17 5.42 -57.15
C ASP A 14 -1.23 4.47 -57.74
N ALA A 15 -1.52 3.39 -57.01
CA ALA A 15 -2.80 2.68 -57.10
C ALA A 15 -3.23 2.07 -55.75
N ALA A 16 -4.39 2.52 -55.26
CA ALA A 16 -5.17 1.92 -54.18
C ALA A 16 -6.07 0.77 -54.69
N PRO A 17 -6.60 -0.10 -53.81
CA PRO A 17 -7.76 -0.97 -54.09
C PRO A 17 -9.03 -0.55 -53.30
N PRO A 18 -10.23 -1.07 -53.64
CA PRO A 18 -11.41 -0.24 -53.90
C PRO A 18 -12.57 -0.31 -52.88
N GLU A 19 -13.51 0.64 -53.03
CA GLU A 19 -14.85 0.76 -52.41
C GLU A 19 -15.89 -0.25 -52.95
N TYR A 20 -16.90 -0.58 -52.13
CA TYR A 20 -18.33 -0.87 -52.41
C TYR A 20 -19.04 -1.05 -51.04
N ASP A 21 -20.25 -0.62 -50.69
CA ASP A 21 -21.30 0.23 -51.28
C ASP A 21 -22.25 0.61 -50.12
N PHE A 22 -22.83 1.81 -50.13
CA PHE A 22 -23.84 2.28 -49.16
C PHE A 22 -25.26 2.07 -49.71
N VAL A 23 -26.21 1.61 -48.88
CA VAL A 23 -27.65 1.72 -49.13
C VAL A 23 -28.36 2.12 -47.82
N ASP A 24 -28.78 3.38 -47.77
CA ASP A 24 -29.93 3.90 -47.01
C ASP A 24 -31.21 3.59 -47.82
N THR A 25 -32.46 3.43 -47.37
CA THR A 25 -33.28 3.88 -46.23
C THR A 25 -34.58 3.04 -46.28
N GLU A 26 -35.28 2.80 -45.18
CA GLU A 26 -36.75 2.94 -45.12
C GLU A 26 -37.27 2.98 -43.67
N GLU A 27 -38.42 3.64 -43.51
CA GLU A 27 -38.94 4.32 -42.32
C GLU A 27 -40.23 3.63 -41.82
N VAL A 28 -40.60 3.87 -40.56
CA VAL A 28 -41.94 3.74 -39.92
C VAL A 28 -42.44 2.34 -39.48
N ASP A 29 -42.67 2.14 -38.17
CA ASP A 29 -44.03 2.00 -37.60
C ASP A 29 -44.07 2.13 -36.06
N ASN A 30 -45.09 2.84 -35.57
CA ASN A 30 -45.44 3.04 -34.17
C ASN A 30 -46.38 1.92 -33.71
N GLY A 31 -45.96 1.13 -32.72
CA GLY A 31 -46.81 0.12 -32.08
C GLY A 31 -46.73 0.19 -30.57
N GLU A 32 -47.72 0.86 -29.95
CA GLU A 32 -48.09 0.60 -28.56
C GLU A 32 -48.42 -0.89 -28.39
N SER A 33 -47.76 -1.55 -27.44
CA SER A 33 -48.29 -2.77 -26.84
C SER A 33 -47.94 -2.83 -25.36
N ASP A 34 -49.00 -2.85 -24.55
CA ASP A 34 -49.03 -3.19 -23.14
C ASP A 34 -48.22 -4.48 -22.88
N TYR A 35 -47.24 -4.41 -21.98
CA TYR A 35 -46.72 -5.58 -21.29
C TYR A 35 -46.89 -5.43 -19.79
N THR A 36 -47.73 -6.32 -19.27
CA THR A 36 -48.19 -6.47 -17.90
C THR A 36 -47.08 -6.77 -16.89
N GLU A 37 -47.32 -6.31 -15.66
CA GLU A 37 -46.53 -6.25 -14.43
C GLU A 37 -46.00 -7.59 -13.84
N SER A 38 -45.59 -8.59 -14.64
CA SER A 38 -45.26 -9.93 -14.11
C SER A 38 -43.94 -10.59 -14.54
N GLN A 39 -42.93 -9.83 -15.00
CA GLN A 39 -41.60 -10.39 -15.32
C GLN A 39 -40.41 -9.59 -14.75
N ILE A 40 -40.55 -9.03 -13.55
CA ILE A 40 -39.40 -8.51 -12.78
C ILE A 40 -38.86 -9.64 -11.90
N THR A 41 -38.09 -10.57 -12.47
CA THR A 41 -37.20 -11.43 -11.68
C THR A 41 -35.94 -11.77 -12.46
N SER A 42 -34.80 -11.54 -11.80
CA SER A 42 -33.41 -11.85 -12.17
C SER A 42 -32.76 -10.92 -13.21
N LEU A 43 -32.36 -9.73 -12.76
CA LEU A 43 -31.14 -9.11 -13.31
C LEU A 43 -29.95 -10.03 -12.99
N PRO A 44 -29.04 -10.34 -13.95
CA PRO A 44 -27.83 -11.07 -13.65
C PRO A 44 -27.00 -10.28 -12.63
N PRO A 45 -26.30 -10.95 -11.69
CA PRO A 45 -25.40 -10.26 -10.79
C PRO A 45 -24.37 -9.49 -11.61
N ALA A 46 -24.22 -8.20 -11.33
CA ALA A 46 -23.19 -7.36 -11.92
C ALA A 46 -21.81 -8.03 -11.69
N PRO A 47 -20.88 -7.94 -12.66
CA PRO A 47 -19.63 -8.67 -12.61
C PRO A 47 -18.80 -8.26 -11.39
N ALA A 48 -18.57 -9.21 -10.49
CA ALA A 48 -17.67 -9.07 -9.35
C ALA A 48 -16.21 -9.05 -9.85
N ILE A 49 -15.76 -7.90 -10.37
CA ILE A 49 -14.35 -7.69 -10.73
C ILE A 49 -13.74 -6.80 -9.64
N GLY A 50 -13.00 -7.40 -8.70
CA GLY A 50 -11.99 -6.65 -7.94
C GLY A 50 -11.68 -6.99 -6.48
N SER A 51 -12.47 -7.80 -5.75
CA SER A 51 -12.20 -8.04 -4.31
C SER A 51 -11.98 -9.49 -3.88
N GLN A 52 -12.52 -10.48 -4.59
CA GLN A 52 -12.36 -11.90 -4.19
C GLN A 52 -10.98 -12.49 -4.51
N SER A 53 -10.24 -11.94 -5.49
CA SER A 53 -8.96 -12.50 -5.93
C SER A 53 -7.83 -12.34 -4.92
N LEU A 54 -7.84 -11.32 -4.06
CA LEU A 54 -6.72 -11.06 -3.13
C LEU A 54 -6.80 -11.82 -1.81
N ARG A 55 -7.85 -12.64 -1.58
CA ARG A 55 -8.04 -13.40 -0.33
C ARG A 55 -7.26 -14.72 -0.24
N PHE A 56 -6.45 -15.01 -1.25
CA PHE A 56 -5.65 -16.24 -1.31
C PHE A 56 -4.19 -15.98 -0.94
N PRO A 57 -3.49 -16.95 -0.32
CA PRO A 57 -2.07 -16.80 -0.04
C PRO A 57 -1.24 -16.56 -1.30
N ALA A 58 -0.15 -15.83 -1.14
CA ALA A 58 0.70 -15.40 -2.24
C ALA A 58 1.80 -16.41 -2.59
N ILE A 59 2.08 -16.53 -3.89
CA ILE A 59 3.32 -17.03 -4.47
C ILE A 59 4.06 -15.82 -5.03
N LEU A 60 5.12 -15.41 -4.36
CA LEU A 60 5.80 -14.14 -4.62
C LEU A 60 7.03 -14.35 -5.50
N LEU A 61 7.09 -13.73 -6.68
CA LEU A 61 8.24 -13.80 -7.58
C LEU A 61 9.20 -12.64 -7.31
N LEU A 62 10.41 -12.93 -6.84
CA LEU A 62 11.44 -11.95 -6.46
C LEU A 62 12.74 -12.18 -7.25
N GLY A 63 13.52 -11.13 -7.47
CA GLY A 63 14.82 -11.23 -8.15
C GLY A 63 15.15 -9.99 -8.95
N PRO A 64 16.42 -9.82 -9.39
CA PRO A 64 16.84 -8.66 -10.17
C PRO A 64 16.04 -8.49 -11.47
N THR A 65 16.03 -7.29 -12.04
CA THR A 65 15.40 -6.99 -13.32
C THR A 65 16.11 -7.74 -14.45
N GLY A 66 15.32 -8.20 -15.43
CA GLY A 66 15.85 -8.95 -16.58
C GLY A 66 16.16 -10.43 -16.34
N VAL A 67 16.09 -10.94 -15.11
CA VAL A 67 16.49 -12.34 -14.80
C VAL A 67 15.46 -13.40 -15.20
N GLY A 68 14.29 -13.01 -15.74
CA GLY A 68 13.24 -13.94 -16.19
C GLY A 68 12.11 -14.25 -15.18
N LYS A 69 11.79 -13.32 -14.27
CA LYS A 69 10.69 -13.48 -13.29
C LYS A 69 9.32 -13.68 -13.96
N SER A 70 8.95 -12.75 -14.83
CA SER A 70 7.69 -12.77 -15.58
C SER A 70 7.58 -14.01 -16.46
N THR A 71 8.69 -14.39 -17.12
CA THR A 71 8.78 -15.64 -17.91
C THR A 71 8.50 -16.88 -17.06
N PHE A 72 9.12 -16.98 -15.88
CA PHE A 72 8.82 -18.08 -14.95
C PHE A 72 7.37 -18.05 -14.46
N GLY A 73 6.82 -16.87 -14.15
CA GLY A 73 5.43 -16.70 -13.77
C GLY A 73 4.46 -17.19 -14.84
N ASN A 74 4.74 -16.91 -16.11
CA ASN A 74 3.95 -17.40 -17.24
C ASN A 74 4.02 -18.92 -17.37
N TRP A 75 5.22 -19.51 -17.24
CA TRP A 75 5.35 -20.98 -17.20
C TRP A 75 4.54 -21.61 -16.07
N LEU A 76 4.62 -21.02 -14.87
CA LEU A 76 3.89 -21.50 -13.69
C LEU A 76 2.37 -21.47 -13.92
N LEU A 77 1.88 -20.42 -14.58
CA LEU A 77 0.48 -20.26 -14.96
C LEU A 77 0.07 -21.13 -16.17
N GLY A 78 1.00 -21.91 -16.72
CA GLY A 78 0.75 -22.84 -17.82
C GLY A 78 0.79 -22.20 -19.21
N PHE A 79 1.40 -21.02 -19.38
CA PHE A 79 1.58 -20.36 -20.67
C PHE A 79 2.98 -20.60 -21.26
N ASP A 80 3.18 -20.26 -22.53
CA ASP A 80 4.46 -20.40 -23.25
C ASP A 80 5.42 -19.26 -22.88
N GLY A 81 6.00 -19.29 -21.67
CA GLY A 81 7.10 -18.45 -21.18
C GLY A 81 7.04 -16.95 -21.50
N ASP A 82 7.31 -16.58 -22.74
CA ASP A 82 7.27 -15.21 -23.25
C ASP A 82 5.90 -14.72 -23.70
N ILE A 83 4.92 -15.61 -23.83
CA ILE A 83 3.54 -15.29 -24.22
C ILE A 83 2.67 -15.59 -23.03
N GLY A 84 2.20 -14.57 -22.32
CA GLY A 84 1.38 -14.80 -21.14
C GLY A 84 0.88 -13.52 -20.46
N PRO A 85 0.16 -13.69 -19.35
CA PRO A 85 -0.43 -12.59 -18.59
C PRO A 85 0.59 -11.67 -17.90
N PHE A 86 1.83 -12.13 -17.70
CA PHE A 86 2.94 -11.28 -17.29
C PHE A 86 3.74 -10.88 -18.53
N VAL A 87 3.86 -9.57 -18.76
CA VAL A 87 4.51 -9.04 -19.97
C VAL A 87 6.02 -9.27 -19.90
N THR A 88 6.60 -9.87 -20.95
CA THR A 88 8.04 -10.08 -21.11
C THR A 88 8.59 -9.22 -22.26
N GLY A 89 9.86 -8.83 -22.22
CA GLY A 89 10.52 -8.16 -23.34
C GLY A 89 11.99 -7.74 -23.08
N PRO A 90 12.79 -7.52 -24.14
CA PRO A 90 14.26 -7.40 -24.06
C PRO A 90 14.80 -6.00 -23.69
N THR A 91 13.95 -4.98 -23.57
CA THR A 91 14.39 -3.59 -23.38
C THR A 91 14.36 -3.19 -21.90
N SER A 92 15.55 -2.85 -21.39
CA SER A 92 15.84 -2.36 -20.03
C SER A 92 15.10 -1.09 -19.60
N ASP A 93 14.30 -0.46 -20.46
CA ASP A 93 13.74 0.88 -20.21
C ASP A 93 12.25 0.93 -19.85
N SER A 94 11.44 -0.14 -20.04
CA SER A 94 9.99 0.03 -19.85
C SER A 94 9.13 -1.24 -19.83
N ILE A 95 9.40 -2.25 -19.00
CA ILE A 95 8.39 -3.31 -18.77
C ILE A 95 8.24 -3.60 -17.27
N THR A 96 7.00 -3.39 -16.80
CA THR A 96 6.45 -3.53 -15.44
C THR A 96 6.96 -2.51 -14.40
N LYS A 97 6.19 -1.43 -14.17
CA LYS A 97 6.38 -0.49 -13.03
C LYS A 97 5.44 -0.79 -11.86
N ILE A 98 4.56 -1.78 -12.01
CA ILE A 98 3.46 -2.11 -11.11
C ILE A 98 3.50 -3.62 -10.86
N CYS A 99 3.20 -4.07 -9.65
CA CYS A 99 3.08 -5.50 -9.35
C CYS A 99 1.86 -6.07 -10.08
N HIS A 100 2.04 -7.20 -10.78
CA HIS A 100 0.95 -7.89 -11.46
C HIS A 100 0.53 -9.12 -10.66
N THR A 101 -0.77 -9.34 -10.49
CA THR A 101 -1.31 -10.49 -9.74
C THR A 101 -2.21 -11.34 -10.63
N LYS A 102 -2.04 -12.67 -10.57
CA LYS A 102 -2.87 -13.66 -11.25
C LYS A 102 -3.17 -14.83 -10.32
N LEU A 103 -4.37 -15.40 -10.45
CA LEU A 103 -4.74 -16.59 -9.69
C LEU A 103 -4.16 -17.85 -10.34
N ILE A 104 -3.73 -18.77 -9.50
CA ILE A 104 -3.38 -20.14 -9.89
C ILE A 104 -4.02 -21.13 -8.93
N GLN A 105 -4.45 -22.27 -9.45
CA GLN A 105 -4.84 -23.41 -8.63
C GLN A 105 -3.74 -24.48 -8.73
N ILE A 106 -3.20 -24.89 -7.58
CA ILE A 106 -2.26 -25.99 -7.45
C ILE A 106 -2.93 -27.03 -6.56
N ASN A 107 -3.20 -28.21 -7.11
CA ASN A 107 -4.05 -29.22 -6.48
C ASN A 107 -5.41 -28.60 -6.07
N ASP A 108 -5.81 -28.74 -4.80
CA ASP A 108 -7.07 -28.22 -4.27
C ASP A 108 -6.93 -26.82 -3.63
N ARG A 109 -5.78 -26.14 -3.84
CA ARG A 109 -5.47 -24.85 -3.20
C ARG A 109 -5.27 -23.75 -4.24
N THR A 110 -5.90 -22.61 -3.99
CA THR A 110 -5.80 -21.42 -4.84
C THR A 110 -4.82 -20.43 -4.26
N PHE A 111 -4.01 -19.81 -5.11
CA PHE A 111 -2.96 -18.87 -4.74
C PHE A 111 -2.92 -17.64 -5.66
N ASN A 112 -2.36 -16.56 -5.13
CA ASN A 112 -2.03 -15.34 -5.88
C ASN A 112 -0.57 -15.39 -6.37
N VAL A 113 -0.34 -15.53 -7.67
CA VAL A 113 1.00 -15.35 -8.26
C VAL A 113 1.24 -13.86 -8.44
N ILE A 114 2.24 -13.33 -7.74
CA ILE A 114 2.58 -11.90 -7.74
C ILE A 114 3.95 -11.72 -8.40
N ASP A 115 3.97 -11.03 -9.53
CA ASP A 115 5.20 -10.60 -10.21
C ASP A 115 5.63 -9.23 -9.67
N THR A 116 6.85 -9.14 -9.13
CA THR A 116 7.39 -7.91 -8.53
C THR A 116 8.53 -7.32 -9.37
N PRO A 117 8.29 -6.23 -10.10
CA PRO A 117 9.36 -5.63 -10.90
C PRO A 117 10.34 -4.83 -10.06
N GLY A 118 11.65 -5.01 -10.30
CA GLY A 118 12.72 -4.14 -9.78
C GLY A 118 12.81 -3.99 -8.26
N LEU A 119 12.16 -4.87 -7.48
CA LEU A 119 12.04 -4.74 -6.03
C LEU A 119 13.39 -4.81 -5.28
N PHE A 120 14.38 -5.48 -5.89
CA PHE A 120 15.68 -5.78 -5.27
C PHE A 120 16.87 -5.59 -6.21
N ASP A 121 16.77 -4.64 -7.14
CA ASP A 121 17.90 -4.34 -8.03
C ASP A 121 19.11 -3.85 -7.26
N THR A 122 20.24 -4.54 -7.43
CA THR A 122 21.48 -4.35 -6.65
C THR A 122 22.15 -2.99 -6.84
N ASN A 123 21.62 -2.14 -7.71
CA ASN A 123 22.14 -0.82 -8.05
C ASN A 123 21.28 0.32 -7.51
N GLU A 124 20.05 0.06 -7.04
CA GLU A 124 19.23 1.08 -6.41
C GLU A 124 19.44 1.00 -4.90
N ASP A 125 19.94 2.10 -4.32
CA ASP A 125 19.85 2.28 -2.88
C ASP A 125 18.38 2.08 -2.46
N VAL A 126 18.13 1.29 -1.40
CA VAL A 126 16.83 1.18 -0.68
C VAL A 126 16.41 2.54 -0.05
N LYS A 127 16.98 3.63 -0.55
CA LYS A 127 16.72 5.03 -0.24
C LYS A 127 15.89 5.71 -1.32
N ASN A 128 15.65 5.07 -2.48
CA ASN A 128 14.85 5.63 -3.56
C ASN A 128 13.35 5.31 -3.42
N GLU A 129 12.52 6.24 -3.87
CA GLU A 129 11.06 6.23 -3.72
C GLU A 129 10.34 5.14 -4.46
N GLU A 130 10.79 4.85 -5.67
CA GLU A 130 10.20 3.80 -6.49
C GLU A 130 10.33 2.41 -5.85
N SER A 131 11.49 2.12 -5.27
CA SER A 131 11.78 0.85 -4.60
C SER A 131 10.91 0.64 -3.35
N LEU A 132 10.76 1.65 -2.49
CA LEU A 132 9.91 1.54 -1.29
C LEU A 132 8.41 1.36 -1.64
N ASN A 133 7.96 1.98 -2.72
CA ASN A 133 6.56 1.84 -3.19
C ASN A 133 6.26 0.41 -3.65
N LYS A 134 7.18 -0.18 -4.42
CA LYS A 134 7.05 -1.58 -4.86
C LYS A 134 7.01 -2.54 -3.66
N ILE A 135 7.73 -2.23 -2.58
CA ILE A 135 7.72 -3.01 -1.34
C ILE A 135 6.36 -2.91 -0.63
N ALA A 136 5.82 -1.71 -0.50
CA ALA A 136 4.50 -1.51 0.13
C ALA A 136 3.38 -2.20 -0.66
N ASP A 137 3.38 -2.10 -1.99
CA ASP A 137 2.42 -2.81 -2.84
C ASP A 137 2.54 -4.33 -2.66
N THR A 138 3.77 -4.84 -2.59
CA THR A 138 4.03 -6.26 -2.33
C THR A 138 3.45 -6.71 -0.99
N ILE A 139 3.64 -5.92 0.07
CA ILE A 139 3.08 -6.21 1.40
C ILE A 139 1.55 -6.30 1.35
N ASN A 140 0.90 -5.35 0.67
CA ASN A 140 -0.56 -5.32 0.55
C ASN A 140 -1.11 -6.56 -0.16
N LEU A 141 -0.46 -6.98 -1.24
CA LEU A 141 -0.84 -8.16 -2.02
C LEU A 141 -0.59 -9.48 -1.26
N CYS A 142 0.31 -9.47 -0.28
CA CYS A 142 0.65 -10.61 0.58
C CYS A 142 -0.13 -10.67 1.91
N SER A 143 -1.16 -9.83 2.09
CA SER A 143 -1.90 -9.70 3.36
C SER A 143 -2.56 -10.99 3.86
N TYR A 144 -2.92 -11.91 2.95
CA TYR A 144 -3.45 -13.23 3.29
C TYR A 144 -2.36 -14.31 3.50
N GLY A 145 -1.12 -13.87 3.68
CA GLY A 145 0.04 -14.72 3.91
C GLY A 145 0.79 -15.07 2.62
N ILE A 146 2.01 -15.60 2.79
CA ILE A 146 2.88 -16.03 1.70
C ILE A 146 3.05 -17.54 1.79
N GLN A 147 2.61 -18.26 0.75
CA GLN A 147 2.82 -19.70 0.61
C GLN A 147 4.28 -19.99 0.24
N ALA A 148 4.80 -19.29 -0.76
CA ALA A 148 6.14 -19.48 -1.28
C ALA A 148 6.74 -18.18 -1.82
N ILE A 149 8.05 -18.01 -1.65
CA ILE A 149 8.85 -16.97 -2.29
C ILE A 149 9.73 -17.63 -3.34
N ILE A 150 9.51 -17.31 -4.62
CA ILE A 150 10.34 -17.79 -5.71
C ILE A 150 11.41 -16.73 -5.99
N PHE A 151 12.64 -16.99 -5.55
CA PHE A 151 13.77 -16.11 -5.80
C PHE A 151 14.46 -16.49 -7.10
N VAL A 152 14.18 -15.73 -8.17
CA VAL A 152 14.63 -15.97 -9.54
C VAL A 152 16.02 -15.37 -9.74
N VAL A 153 16.96 -16.20 -10.18
CA VAL A 153 18.35 -15.83 -10.40
C VAL A 153 18.90 -16.53 -11.63
N GLU A 154 19.79 -15.84 -12.35
CA GLU A 154 20.58 -16.50 -13.39
C GLU A 154 21.57 -17.48 -12.77
N LYS A 155 21.83 -18.61 -13.43
CA LYS A 155 22.78 -19.62 -12.94
C LYS A 155 24.19 -19.09 -12.64
N ASN A 156 24.65 -18.06 -13.36
CA ASN A 156 25.97 -17.46 -13.23
C ASN A 156 25.95 -16.17 -12.38
N CYS A 157 24.83 -15.89 -11.71
CA CYS A 157 24.65 -14.67 -10.95
C CYS A 157 25.64 -14.60 -9.78
N ASN A 158 26.48 -13.55 -9.79
CA ASN A 158 27.38 -13.20 -8.70
C ASN A 158 26.87 -12.02 -7.87
N SER A 159 25.79 -11.37 -8.30
CA SER A 159 25.29 -10.11 -7.73
C SER A 159 24.37 -10.31 -6.52
N TYR A 160 23.80 -11.50 -6.32
CA TYR A 160 23.01 -11.79 -5.12
C TYR A 160 23.84 -11.56 -3.84
N SER A 161 23.49 -10.55 -3.06
CA SER A 161 24.28 -10.07 -1.91
C SER A 161 23.63 -10.44 -0.58
N SER A 162 24.45 -10.54 0.48
CA SER A 162 23.94 -10.65 1.86
C SER A 162 22.99 -9.50 2.20
N LYS A 163 23.24 -8.30 1.65
CA LYS A 163 22.36 -7.14 1.78
C LYS A 163 20.96 -7.42 1.22
N THR A 164 20.84 -8.07 0.06
CA THR A 164 19.55 -8.44 -0.55
C THR A 164 18.71 -9.32 0.38
N MET A 165 19.33 -10.28 1.08
CA MET A 165 18.60 -11.08 2.07
C MET A 165 18.21 -10.30 3.30
N THR A 166 19.09 -9.44 3.81
CA THR A 166 18.77 -8.58 4.95
C THR A 166 17.55 -7.71 4.63
N ILE A 167 17.49 -7.16 3.41
CA ILE A 167 16.36 -6.38 2.90
C ILE A 167 15.11 -7.25 2.84
N ILE A 168 15.17 -8.42 2.20
CA ILE A 168 14.03 -9.35 2.11
C ILE A 168 13.49 -9.71 3.49
N LYS A 169 14.35 -10.08 4.45
CA LYS A 169 13.95 -10.38 5.83
C LYS A 169 13.34 -9.18 6.55
N SER A 170 13.88 -7.99 6.32
CA SER A 170 13.38 -6.77 6.96
C SER A 170 11.96 -6.40 6.54
N PHE A 171 11.54 -6.76 5.32
CA PHE A 171 10.21 -6.45 4.79
C PHE A 171 9.23 -7.61 4.83
N LEU A 172 9.70 -8.83 4.55
CA LEU A 172 8.87 -10.03 4.48
C LEU A 172 8.96 -10.89 5.74
N GLY A 173 9.73 -10.46 6.76
CA GLY A 173 9.91 -11.17 8.02
C GLY A 173 11.05 -12.19 8.00
N ASP A 174 11.50 -12.60 9.19
CA ASP A 174 12.62 -13.53 9.34
C ASP A 174 12.34 -14.94 8.77
N GLN A 175 11.07 -15.33 8.72
CA GLN A 175 10.59 -16.60 8.14
C GLN A 175 10.62 -16.64 6.61
N ALA A 176 10.96 -15.53 5.93
CA ALA A 176 10.97 -15.48 4.47
C ALA A 176 11.84 -16.56 3.82
N LEU A 177 13.00 -16.87 4.41
CA LEU A 177 13.89 -17.92 3.87
C LEU A 177 13.31 -19.34 4.04
N ASP A 178 12.49 -19.56 5.07
CA ASP A 178 11.86 -20.85 5.34
C ASP A 178 10.80 -21.21 4.29
N HIS A 179 10.28 -20.20 3.58
CA HIS A 179 9.33 -20.31 2.47
C HIS A 179 9.96 -20.03 1.10
N MET A 180 11.30 -19.90 1.02
CA MET A 180 11.99 -19.55 -0.21
C MET A 180 12.38 -20.78 -1.04
N ILE A 181 12.13 -20.69 -2.34
CA ILE A 181 12.60 -21.61 -3.39
C ILE A 181 13.41 -20.79 -4.39
N VAL A 182 14.60 -21.25 -4.76
CA VAL A 182 15.46 -20.58 -5.75
C VAL A 182 15.12 -21.08 -7.15
N ALA A 183 14.84 -20.17 -8.09
CA ALA A 183 14.60 -20.52 -9.49
C ALA A 183 15.77 -20.11 -10.37
N PHE A 184 16.43 -21.09 -10.98
CA PHE A 184 17.55 -20.85 -11.88
C PHE A 184 17.09 -20.62 -13.31
N THR A 185 17.49 -19.49 -13.88
CA THR A 185 17.26 -19.14 -15.29
C THR A 185 18.56 -19.24 -16.09
N HIS A 186 18.43 -19.14 -17.42
CA HIS A 186 19.55 -19.26 -18.39
C HIS A 186 20.32 -20.60 -18.30
N CYS A 187 19.62 -21.67 -17.90
CA CYS A 187 20.14 -23.03 -17.95
C CYS A 187 20.12 -23.57 -19.38
N ASN A 188 21.13 -24.37 -19.74
CA ASN A 188 21.13 -25.09 -21.01
C ASN A 188 20.32 -26.40 -20.88
N THR A 189 20.10 -27.09 -22.00
CA THR A 189 19.29 -28.32 -22.04
C THR A 189 19.68 -29.35 -21.00
N ASN A 190 20.98 -29.67 -20.87
CA ASN A 190 21.47 -30.66 -19.91
C ASN A 190 21.21 -30.23 -18.47
N GLN A 191 21.34 -28.94 -18.16
CA GLN A 191 21.11 -28.39 -16.82
C GLN A 191 19.62 -28.33 -16.46
N THR A 192 18.74 -28.15 -17.44
CA THR A 192 17.28 -28.17 -17.25
C THR A 192 16.73 -29.58 -17.09
N MET A 193 17.43 -30.58 -17.66
CA MET A 193 17.04 -31.99 -17.57
C MET A 193 17.63 -32.73 -16.36
N ASP A 194 18.83 -32.35 -15.90
CA ASP A 194 19.56 -33.04 -14.84
C ASP A 194 20.05 -32.06 -13.76
N ASP A 195 19.42 -32.15 -12.59
CA ASP A 195 19.76 -31.41 -11.37
C ASP A 195 21.25 -31.54 -11.00
N GLN A 196 21.89 -32.69 -11.26
CA GLN A 196 23.31 -32.89 -10.96
C GLN A 196 24.20 -32.05 -11.88
N GLN A 197 23.83 -31.87 -13.16
CA GLN A 197 24.56 -31.01 -14.08
C GLN A 197 24.51 -29.56 -13.63
N LEU A 198 23.34 -29.11 -13.16
CA LEU A 198 23.21 -27.77 -12.59
C LEU A 198 24.07 -27.62 -11.33
N GLN A 199 23.97 -28.53 -10.36
CA GLN A 199 24.75 -28.45 -9.11
C GLN A 199 26.26 -28.45 -9.33
N ARG A 200 26.76 -29.19 -10.33
CA ARG A 200 28.19 -29.16 -10.72
C ARG A 200 28.60 -27.80 -11.28
N ALA A 201 27.70 -27.12 -12.00
CA ALA A 201 27.96 -25.80 -12.58
C ALA A 201 27.86 -24.64 -11.58
N LEU A 202 27.16 -24.81 -10.44
CA LEU A 202 27.00 -23.76 -9.44
C LEU A 202 28.30 -23.46 -8.68
N ASN A 203 28.58 -22.16 -8.50
CA ASN A 203 29.69 -21.67 -7.69
C ASN A 203 29.43 -21.87 -6.17
N SER A 204 30.50 -21.75 -5.36
CA SER A 204 30.43 -21.96 -3.90
C SER A 204 29.47 -21.01 -3.18
N ARG A 205 29.33 -19.78 -3.68
CA ARG A 205 28.42 -18.77 -3.11
C ARG A 205 26.97 -19.20 -3.28
N MET A 206 26.61 -19.69 -4.46
CA MET A 206 25.26 -20.19 -4.73
C MET A 206 24.95 -21.46 -3.94
N LYS A 207 25.91 -22.37 -3.79
CA LYS A 207 25.77 -23.57 -2.94
C LYS A 207 25.51 -23.21 -1.48
N SER A 208 26.21 -22.20 -0.96
CA SER A 208 25.98 -21.67 0.39
C SER A 208 24.58 -21.05 0.52
N PHE A 209 24.14 -20.28 -0.48
CA PHE A 209 22.79 -19.72 -0.49
C PHE A 209 21.70 -20.81 -0.52
N LEU A 210 21.85 -21.82 -1.37
CA LEU A 210 20.95 -22.99 -1.40
C LEU A 210 20.87 -23.67 -0.03
N THR A 211 22.00 -23.81 0.67
CA THR A 211 22.02 -24.37 2.03
C THR A 211 21.15 -23.55 2.99
N SER A 212 21.16 -22.22 2.88
CA SER A 212 20.35 -21.32 3.73
C SER A 212 18.83 -21.41 3.48
N VAL A 213 18.42 -21.98 2.35
CA VAL A 213 17.01 -22.21 1.99
C VAL A 213 16.70 -23.71 1.90
N ASN A 214 17.42 -24.54 2.66
CA ASN A 214 17.23 -25.99 2.75
C ASN A 214 17.32 -26.72 1.40
N ASN A 215 18.20 -26.25 0.52
CA ASN A 215 18.43 -26.76 -0.84
C ASN A 215 17.16 -26.82 -1.71
N ARG A 216 16.19 -25.93 -1.46
CA ARG A 216 14.99 -25.79 -2.28
C ARG A 216 15.31 -24.98 -3.53
N TYR A 217 15.32 -25.66 -4.68
CA TYR A 217 15.47 -24.99 -5.96
C TYR A 217 14.74 -25.72 -7.10
N ILE A 218 14.48 -24.96 -8.15
CA ILE A 218 13.89 -25.39 -9.42
C ILE A 218 14.67 -24.77 -10.58
N VAL A 219 14.44 -25.27 -11.80
CA VAL A 219 14.97 -24.69 -13.03
C VAL A 219 13.81 -24.10 -13.82
N SER A 220 13.91 -22.82 -14.17
CA SER A 220 12.98 -22.21 -15.11
C SER A 220 13.34 -22.63 -16.53
N PRO A 221 12.41 -23.22 -17.29
CA PRO A 221 12.66 -23.51 -18.70
C PRO A 221 12.97 -22.24 -19.49
N ASN A 222 13.94 -22.34 -20.40
CA ASN A 222 14.29 -21.24 -21.31
C ASN A 222 13.35 -21.27 -22.53
N PRO A 223 12.55 -20.23 -22.80
CA PRO A 223 11.64 -20.18 -23.94
C PRO A 223 12.36 -20.21 -25.31
N ASP A 224 13.65 -19.89 -25.37
CA ASP A 224 14.45 -20.05 -26.60
C ASP A 224 14.72 -21.53 -26.94
N LEU A 225 14.66 -22.41 -25.95
CA LEU A 225 15.01 -23.82 -26.07
C LEU A 225 13.81 -24.77 -26.00
N PHE A 226 12.73 -24.34 -25.34
CA PHE A 226 11.61 -25.17 -24.98
C PHE A 226 10.29 -24.44 -25.19
N ARG A 227 9.21 -25.21 -25.40
CA ARG A 227 7.87 -24.70 -25.63
C ARG A 227 6.86 -25.33 -24.68
N GLN A 228 5.72 -24.66 -24.53
CA GLN A 228 4.57 -25.22 -23.81
C GLN A 228 4.22 -26.62 -24.37
N GLY A 229 4.09 -27.60 -23.49
CA GLY A 229 3.79 -28.99 -23.85
C GLY A 229 5.01 -29.92 -23.85
N ASP A 230 6.23 -29.39 -23.89
CA ASP A 230 7.44 -30.22 -23.76
C ASP A 230 7.48 -30.93 -22.40
N ASP A 231 7.81 -32.22 -22.39
CA ASP A 231 7.93 -33.01 -21.16
C ASP A 231 8.89 -32.37 -20.14
N ILE A 232 9.97 -31.76 -20.63
CA ILE A 232 10.97 -31.08 -19.79
C ILE A 232 10.34 -29.86 -19.09
N VAL A 233 9.51 -29.09 -19.79
CA VAL A 233 8.78 -27.95 -19.21
C VAL A 233 7.79 -28.46 -18.18
N ASN A 234 6.96 -29.43 -18.55
CA ASN A 234 5.94 -30.01 -17.66
C ASN A 234 6.58 -30.56 -16.38
N ASN A 235 7.65 -31.34 -16.49
CA ASN A 235 8.36 -31.91 -15.34
C ASN A 235 8.93 -30.83 -14.41
N ASN A 236 9.52 -29.77 -14.96
CA ASN A 236 10.08 -28.68 -14.14
C ASN A 236 9.00 -27.84 -13.45
N ILE A 237 7.88 -27.57 -14.14
CA ILE A 237 6.77 -26.81 -13.57
C ILE A 237 5.97 -27.63 -12.55
N GLU A 238 5.76 -28.92 -12.78
CA GLU A 238 5.15 -29.81 -11.78
C GLU A 238 6.04 -29.96 -10.54
N LYS A 239 7.37 -30.04 -10.70
CA LYS A 239 8.32 -29.97 -9.57
C LYS A 239 8.16 -28.65 -8.79
N ALA A 240 8.00 -27.53 -9.48
CA ALA A 240 7.79 -26.22 -8.84
C ALA A 240 6.47 -26.17 -8.05
N LYS A 241 5.37 -26.60 -8.67
CA LYS A 241 4.06 -26.69 -8.03
C LYS A 241 4.07 -27.60 -6.80
N TYR A 242 4.70 -28.77 -6.90
CA TYR A 242 4.88 -29.69 -5.78
C TYR A 242 5.63 -29.04 -4.61
N MET A 243 6.75 -28.34 -4.88
CA MET A 243 7.50 -27.64 -3.82
C MET A 243 6.67 -26.52 -3.19
N ILE A 244 5.95 -25.74 -3.99
CA ILE A 244 5.07 -24.67 -3.49
C ILE A 244 3.98 -25.25 -2.57
N ASP A 245 3.33 -26.33 -2.98
CA ASP A 245 2.25 -26.95 -2.20
C ASP A 245 2.77 -27.70 -0.95
N SER A 246 4.02 -28.18 -0.99
CA SER A 246 4.63 -28.89 0.14
C SER A 246 4.85 -28.03 1.39
N PHE A 247 4.78 -26.70 1.29
CA PHE A 247 4.77 -25.86 2.49
C PHE A 247 3.45 -26.04 3.26
N PRO A 248 3.53 -26.37 4.56
CA PRO A 248 2.38 -26.84 5.34
C PRO A 248 1.27 -25.78 5.47
N ALA A 249 1.64 -24.51 5.53
CA ALA A 249 0.73 -23.37 5.56
C ALA A 249 1.45 -22.13 5.05
N ALA A 250 0.69 -21.15 4.57
CA ALA A 250 1.24 -19.84 4.28
C ALA A 250 1.67 -19.18 5.58
N TYR A 251 2.86 -18.57 5.59
CA TYR A 251 3.29 -17.81 6.75
C TYR A 251 2.70 -16.40 6.69
N THR A 252 2.43 -15.85 7.87
CA THR A 252 2.00 -14.47 8.03
C THR A 252 2.97 -13.73 8.92
N THR A 253 3.02 -12.42 8.77
CA THR A 253 3.73 -11.53 9.68
C THR A 253 2.70 -10.67 10.40
N GLU A 254 3.10 -10.00 11.48
CA GLU A 254 2.25 -8.99 12.11
C GLU A 254 1.75 -8.01 11.03
N MET A 255 2.64 -7.48 10.20
CA MET A 255 2.32 -6.55 9.11
C MET A 255 1.23 -7.08 8.15
N PHE A 256 1.27 -8.35 7.75
CA PHE A 256 0.26 -8.94 6.86
C PHE A 256 -1.10 -9.08 7.55
N ASN A 257 -1.11 -9.55 8.80
CA ASN A 257 -2.34 -9.65 9.60
C ASN A 257 -3.01 -8.29 9.77
N LYS A 258 -2.23 -7.25 10.04
CA LYS A 258 -2.72 -5.88 10.20
C LYS A 258 -3.44 -5.36 8.95
N VAL A 259 -2.88 -5.62 7.77
CA VAL A 259 -3.47 -5.23 6.48
C VAL A 259 -4.73 -6.05 6.19
N ARG A 260 -4.71 -7.36 6.47
CA ARG A 260 -5.86 -8.24 6.28
C ARG A 260 -7.06 -7.81 7.13
N GLU A 261 -6.85 -7.59 8.43
CA GLU A 261 -7.89 -7.14 9.36
C GLU A 261 -8.52 -5.81 8.93
N ALA A 262 -7.70 -4.84 8.51
CA ALA A 262 -8.21 -3.55 8.05
C ALA A 262 -9.06 -3.69 6.77
N ARG A 263 -8.63 -4.55 5.83
CA ARG A 263 -9.39 -4.85 4.61
C ARG A 263 -10.72 -5.54 4.93
N GLU A 264 -10.69 -6.55 5.80
CA GLU A 264 -11.90 -7.29 6.21
C GLU A 264 -12.91 -6.36 6.91
N ALA A 265 -12.45 -5.46 7.79
CA ALA A 265 -13.32 -4.48 8.45
C ALA A 265 -14.00 -3.51 7.48
N ILE A 266 -13.28 -3.01 6.47
CA ILE A 266 -13.84 -2.14 5.43
C ILE A 266 -14.88 -2.89 4.60
N GLU A 267 -14.58 -4.12 4.20
CA GLU A 267 -15.51 -4.95 3.41
C GLU A 267 -16.78 -5.25 4.21
N GLN A 268 -16.66 -5.59 5.49
CA GLN A 268 -17.80 -5.79 6.39
C GLN A 268 -18.65 -4.52 6.53
N GLN A 269 -18.02 -3.35 6.67
CA GLN A 269 -18.74 -2.10 6.75
C GLN A 269 -19.48 -1.77 5.44
N GLN A 270 -18.84 -2.02 4.29
CA GLN A 270 -19.49 -1.85 2.98
C GLN A 270 -20.67 -2.79 2.80
N GLU A 271 -20.55 -4.05 3.23
CA GLU A 271 -21.62 -5.03 3.17
C GLU A 271 -22.77 -4.67 4.11
N ALA A 272 -22.48 -4.24 5.35
CA ALA A 272 -23.48 -3.75 6.29
C ALA A 272 -24.24 -2.52 5.74
N SER A 273 -23.53 -1.56 5.14
CA SER A 273 -24.17 -0.40 4.48
C SER A 273 -25.03 -0.81 3.30
N ARG A 274 -24.61 -1.79 2.50
CA ARG A 274 -25.42 -2.35 1.39
C ARG A 274 -26.68 -3.05 1.89
N ASN A 275 -26.57 -3.87 2.93
CA ASN A 275 -27.71 -4.58 3.49
C ASN A 275 -28.72 -3.61 4.14
N MET A 276 -28.25 -2.55 4.82
CA MET A 276 -29.13 -1.48 5.31
C MET A 276 -29.82 -0.72 4.17
N LEU A 277 -29.13 -0.50 3.04
CA LEU A 277 -29.71 0.15 1.86
C LEU A 277 -30.82 -0.71 1.23
N GLU A 278 -30.59 -2.03 1.18
CA GLU A 278 -31.54 -3.01 0.64
C GLU A 278 -32.76 -3.18 1.56
N GLU A 279 -32.56 -3.16 2.89
CA GLU A 279 -33.63 -3.25 3.89
C GLU A 279 -34.52 -1.97 3.94
N GLN A 280 -34.01 -0.81 3.51
CA GLN A 280 -34.74 0.46 3.51
C GLN A 280 -35.65 0.69 2.28
N LEU A 281 -35.72 -0.21 1.28
CA LEU A 281 -36.53 -0.08 0.05
C LEU A 281 -36.38 1.30 -0.64
N LEU A 282 -35.15 1.75 -0.79
CA LEU A 282 -34.85 3.04 -1.42
C LEU A 282 -35.03 2.97 -2.95
N THR A 283 -35.56 4.03 -3.55
CA THR A 283 -35.85 4.09 -4.99
C THR A 283 -34.56 3.99 -5.82
N ARG A 284 -34.68 3.60 -7.09
CA ARG A 284 -33.54 3.45 -8.02
C ARG A 284 -32.66 4.72 -8.13
N GLU A 285 -33.25 5.90 -7.89
CA GLU A 285 -32.52 7.18 -7.79
C GLU A 285 -31.67 7.27 -6.52
N GLN A 286 -32.20 6.86 -5.38
CA GLN A 286 -31.46 6.85 -4.11
C GLN A 286 -30.34 5.81 -4.16
N ILE A 287 -30.57 4.63 -4.75
CA ILE A 287 -29.52 3.64 -4.98
C ILE A 287 -28.40 4.21 -5.87
N ASN A 288 -28.74 4.93 -6.95
CA ASN A 288 -27.73 5.59 -7.79
C ASN A 288 -26.98 6.71 -7.06
N GLU A 289 -27.63 7.49 -6.20
CA GLU A 289 -26.95 8.49 -5.35
C GLU A 289 -25.98 7.82 -4.37
N TYR A 290 -26.41 6.72 -3.73
CA TYR A 290 -25.56 5.96 -2.82
C TYR A 290 -24.43 5.22 -3.55
N GLU A 291 -24.65 4.69 -4.76
CA GLU A 291 -23.59 4.09 -5.56
C GLU A 291 -22.59 5.12 -6.05
N GLN A 292 -23.03 6.32 -6.44
CA GLN A 292 -22.15 7.44 -6.75
C GLN A 292 -21.35 7.87 -5.52
N GLU A 293 -21.98 7.92 -4.34
CA GLU A 293 -21.31 8.26 -3.09
C GLU A 293 -20.35 7.16 -2.64
N ILE A 294 -20.68 5.87 -2.78
CA ILE A 294 -19.77 4.74 -2.51
C ILE A 294 -18.61 4.73 -3.51
N SER A 295 -18.84 5.05 -4.78
CA SER A 295 -17.79 5.16 -5.79
C SER A 295 -16.90 6.38 -5.52
N ARG A 296 -17.49 7.48 -5.04
CA ARG A 296 -16.78 8.66 -4.53
C ARG A 296 -15.93 8.29 -3.32
N LEU A 297 -16.49 7.61 -2.32
CA LEU A 297 -15.83 7.14 -1.10
C LEU A 297 -14.74 6.08 -1.40
N ARG A 298 -14.95 5.17 -2.36
CA ARG A 298 -13.92 4.22 -2.83
C ARG A 298 -12.79 4.96 -3.54
N SER A 299 -13.12 5.92 -4.40
CA SER A 299 -12.12 6.82 -5.00
C SER A 299 -11.43 7.68 -3.93
N GLU A 300 -12.12 7.98 -2.83
CA GLU A 300 -11.63 8.74 -1.68
C GLU A 300 -10.76 7.87 -0.77
N VAL A 301 -11.01 6.57 -0.63
CA VAL A 301 -10.15 5.58 0.06
C VAL A 301 -8.91 5.27 -0.77
N ASP A 302 -9.06 5.10 -2.08
CA ASP A 302 -7.96 4.99 -3.04
C ASP A 302 -7.17 6.29 -3.17
N ARG A 303 -7.81 7.44 -2.92
CA ARG A 303 -7.16 8.74 -2.72
C ARG A 303 -6.50 8.79 -1.36
N VAL A 304 -7.14 8.43 -0.24
CA VAL A 304 -6.61 8.46 1.15
C VAL A 304 -5.39 7.53 1.29
N GLY A 305 -5.43 6.30 0.77
CA GLY A 305 -4.28 5.40 0.72
C GLY A 305 -3.08 5.95 -0.08
N ARG A 306 -3.32 6.95 -0.96
CA ARG A 306 -2.31 7.66 -1.75
C ARG A 306 -2.10 9.14 -1.35
N ASN A 307 -2.91 9.70 -0.45
CA ASN A 307 -2.99 11.13 -0.09
C ASN A 307 -2.43 11.47 1.29
N VAL A 308 -2.44 10.51 2.22
CA VAL A 308 -2.34 10.76 3.67
C VAL A 308 -0.97 11.26 4.13
N ALA A 309 0.04 11.06 3.31
CA ALA A 309 1.33 10.81 3.89
C ALA A 309 2.22 12.07 3.99
N TYR A 310 1.81 13.21 3.39
CA TYR A 310 2.56 14.46 3.54
C TYR A 310 1.79 15.75 3.73
N LYS A 311 0.68 16.02 3.04
CA LYS A 311 -0.05 17.31 3.23
C LYS A 311 -0.55 17.50 4.67
N GLU A 312 -0.36 16.47 5.47
CA GLU A 312 -1.07 16.06 6.65
C GLU A 312 -0.15 15.65 7.80
N ALA A 313 1.15 15.50 7.51
CA ALA A 313 2.21 15.35 8.52
C ALA A 313 2.96 16.68 8.79
N ALA A 314 2.73 17.70 7.96
CA ALA A 314 3.40 19.01 8.04
C ALA A 314 2.48 20.20 8.37
N GLY A 315 1.15 20.06 8.36
CA GLY A 315 0.24 21.22 8.48
C GLY A 315 -0.39 21.47 9.86
N LYS A 316 -0.10 20.68 10.89
CA LYS A 316 -1.06 20.51 12.01
C LYS A 316 -0.41 20.13 13.32
N CYS A 317 -0.57 21.00 14.31
CA CYS A 317 0.43 21.16 15.36
C CYS A 317 -0.21 21.57 16.69
N PHE A 318 0.51 21.29 17.78
CA PHE A 318 0.22 21.76 19.12
C PHE A 318 0.76 23.18 19.32
N LYS A 319 0.10 23.97 20.18
CA LYS A 319 0.63 25.24 20.66
C LYS A 319 1.89 24.97 21.50
N LEU A 320 2.92 25.81 21.40
CA LEU A 320 4.24 25.54 22.01
C LEU A 320 4.22 25.37 23.54
N ASP A 321 3.26 25.99 24.24
CA ASP A 321 3.10 25.92 25.69
C ASP A 321 2.10 24.85 26.15
N THR A 322 1.57 24.03 25.22
CA THR A 322 0.74 22.84 25.53
C THR A 322 1.49 21.95 26.51
N LYS A 323 0.86 21.56 27.63
CA LYS A 323 1.51 20.78 28.68
C LYS A 323 1.45 19.28 28.40
N VAL A 324 2.57 18.60 28.63
CA VAL A 324 2.69 17.15 28.59
C VAL A 324 3.34 16.63 29.88
N ILE A 325 3.00 15.40 30.27
CA ILE A 325 3.53 14.76 31.49
C ILE A 325 4.61 13.75 31.10
N LEU A 326 5.80 13.85 31.68
CA LEU A 326 6.89 12.91 31.47
C LEU A 326 6.76 11.68 32.39
N GLU A 327 7.45 10.57 32.04
CA GLU A 327 7.54 9.35 32.89
C GLU A 327 8.08 9.66 34.30
N THR A 328 8.81 10.77 34.48
CA THR A 328 9.28 11.27 35.79
C THR A 328 8.19 11.88 36.66
N GLY A 329 7.00 12.14 36.09
CA GLY A 329 5.90 12.88 36.72
C GLY A 329 5.97 14.40 36.54
N GLU A 330 7.05 14.91 35.93
CA GLU A 330 7.18 16.34 35.62
C GLU A 330 6.22 16.75 34.49
N THR A 331 5.58 17.91 34.64
CA THR A 331 4.76 18.51 33.58
C THR A 331 5.56 19.62 32.91
N ILE A 332 5.85 19.45 31.61
CA ILE A 332 6.67 20.38 30.82
C ILE A 332 5.86 20.91 29.63
N PRO A 333 6.20 22.10 29.07
CA PRO A 333 5.66 22.51 27.78
C PRO A 333 6.18 21.60 26.67
N ILE A 334 5.33 21.30 25.68
CA ILE A 334 5.62 20.39 24.58
C ILE A 334 6.82 20.86 23.73
N SER A 335 7.08 22.16 23.69
CA SER A 335 8.27 22.76 23.06
C SER A 335 9.60 22.39 23.72
N SER A 336 9.58 21.90 24.97
CA SER A 336 10.77 21.43 25.69
C SER A 336 11.01 19.92 25.56
N VAL A 337 10.10 19.20 24.90
CA VAL A 337 10.22 17.75 24.66
C VAL A 337 11.35 17.48 23.68
N VAL A 338 12.20 16.50 24.00
CA VAL A 338 13.26 16.03 23.10
C VAL A 338 13.03 14.59 22.67
N VAL A 339 13.63 14.20 21.53
CA VAL A 339 13.56 12.82 21.04
C VAL A 339 14.17 11.86 22.07
N GLY A 340 13.39 10.84 22.44
CA GLY A 340 13.73 9.86 23.47
C GLY A 340 13.03 10.09 24.80
N ASP A 341 12.44 11.27 25.02
CA ASP A 341 11.57 11.49 26.18
C ASP A 341 10.36 10.57 26.10
N LYS A 342 9.89 10.12 27.27
CA LYS A 342 8.66 9.34 27.37
C LYS A 342 7.56 10.21 27.96
N VAL A 343 6.51 10.41 27.18
CA VAL A 343 5.38 11.28 27.53
C VAL A 343 4.12 10.44 27.75
N CYS A 344 3.20 10.96 28.55
CA CYS A 344 1.95 10.29 28.88
C CYS A 344 1.05 10.16 27.64
N VAL A 345 0.51 8.97 27.41
CA VAL A 345 -0.30 8.64 26.22
C VAL A 345 -1.67 8.04 26.53
N ASP A 346 -1.84 7.47 27.72
CA ASP A 346 -3.12 6.99 28.28
C ASP A 346 -2.99 6.85 29.81
N ALA A 347 -4.10 6.54 30.49
CA ALA A 347 -4.13 6.17 31.89
C ALA A 347 -5.24 5.14 32.17
N ASN A 348 -4.93 4.13 32.98
CA ASN A 348 -5.90 3.11 33.40
C ASN A 348 -5.77 2.84 34.90
N ASN A 349 -6.84 3.13 35.65
CA ASN A 349 -7.06 2.81 37.07
C ASN A 349 -5.76 2.59 37.88
N GLU A 350 -5.07 3.71 38.18
CA GLU A 350 -3.85 3.83 39.02
C GLU A 350 -2.50 3.86 38.28
N ARG A 351 -2.47 3.65 36.97
CA ARG A 351 -1.22 3.72 36.20
C ARG A 351 -1.33 4.63 34.97
N LEU A 352 -0.44 5.62 34.90
CA LEU A 352 -0.18 6.37 33.68
C LEU A 352 0.64 5.51 32.71
N GLU A 353 0.27 5.51 31.44
CA GLU A 353 1.00 4.86 30.36
C GLU A 353 1.84 5.90 29.63
N PHE A 354 3.10 5.54 29.35
CA PHE A 354 4.07 6.44 28.72
C PHE A 354 4.63 5.82 27.45
N SER A 355 4.85 6.65 26.44
CA SER A 355 5.47 6.24 25.18
C SER A 355 6.63 7.16 24.81
N GLU A 356 7.68 6.59 24.24
CA GLU A 356 8.81 7.33 23.68
C GLU A 356 8.35 8.23 22.54
N VAL A 357 8.82 9.48 22.56
CA VAL A 357 8.80 10.43 21.45
C VAL A 357 9.97 10.09 20.53
N TYR A 358 9.66 9.59 19.33
CA TYR A 358 10.70 9.12 18.41
C TYR A 358 11.04 10.15 17.32
N LEU A 359 10.22 11.19 17.16
CA LEU A 359 10.39 12.23 16.16
C LEU A 359 9.70 13.54 16.55
N ILE A 360 10.38 14.65 16.36
CA ILE A 360 9.78 15.98 16.22
C ILE A 360 9.56 16.19 14.71
N ALA A 361 8.31 16.08 14.27
CA ALA A 361 7.95 16.06 12.85
C ALA A 361 8.00 17.45 12.22
N HIS A 362 7.65 18.48 13.01
CA HIS A 362 7.67 19.87 12.61
C HIS A 362 7.79 20.78 13.84
N TYR A 363 8.60 21.82 13.74
CA TYR A 363 8.77 22.83 14.78
C TYR A 363 9.05 24.19 14.14
N ASP A 364 8.15 25.13 14.37
CA ASP A 364 8.28 26.51 13.92
C ASP A 364 7.88 27.44 15.07
N PRO A 365 8.81 28.20 15.67
CA PRO A 365 8.48 29.07 16.79
C PRO A 365 7.92 30.44 16.38
N GLU A 366 7.99 30.81 15.11
CA GLU A 366 7.76 32.19 14.65
C GLU A 366 6.42 32.38 13.95
N THR A 367 5.93 31.36 13.23
CA THR A 367 4.72 31.47 12.41
C THR A 367 3.47 31.72 13.24
N GLU A 368 2.73 32.81 12.94
CA GLU A 368 1.40 33.03 13.51
C GLU A 368 0.41 31.99 12.99
N THR A 369 -0.21 31.26 13.92
CA THR A 369 -1.03 30.09 13.62
C THR A 369 -2.38 30.21 14.30
N GLU A 370 -3.45 29.93 13.57
CA GLU A 370 -4.81 29.84 14.11
C GLU A 370 -4.99 28.51 14.84
N PHE A 371 -5.53 28.58 16.05
CA PHE A 371 -5.88 27.45 16.91
C PHE A 371 -7.35 27.53 17.32
N LEU A 372 -7.91 26.37 17.66
CA LEU A 372 -9.15 26.22 18.41
C LEU A 372 -8.81 25.96 19.87
N LYS A 373 -9.28 26.84 20.75
CA LYS A 373 -9.29 26.60 22.19
C LYS A 373 -10.60 25.89 22.55
N ILE A 374 -10.48 24.67 23.03
CA ILE A 374 -11.60 23.80 23.39
C ILE A 374 -11.66 23.74 24.91
N GLU A 375 -12.72 24.29 25.50
CA GLU A 375 -12.88 24.42 26.95
C GLU A 375 -13.82 23.33 27.49
N PHE A 376 -13.49 22.78 28.66
CA PHE A 376 -14.30 21.79 29.37
C PHE A 376 -14.19 22.01 30.88
N THR A 377 -15.13 21.46 31.65
CA THR A 377 -15.09 21.53 33.11
C THR A 377 -14.39 20.31 33.67
N SER A 378 -13.33 20.55 34.45
CA SER A 378 -12.58 19.53 35.17
C SER A 378 -13.47 18.81 36.19
N PRO A 379 -13.67 17.48 36.11
CA PRO A 379 -14.52 16.76 37.05
C PRO A 379 -14.04 16.85 38.49
N ARG A 380 -12.72 16.92 38.69
CA ARG A 380 -12.09 16.99 40.02
C ARG A 380 -12.12 18.36 40.65
N THR A 381 -11.82 19.41 39.89
CA THR A 381 -11.66 20.75 40.45
C THR A 381 -12.90 21.63 40.26
N GLY A 382 -13.78 21.28 39.33
CA GLY A 382 -14.90 22.11 38.90
C GLY A 382 -14.48 23.37 38.14
N LEU A 383 -13.18 23.55 37.86
CA LEU A 383 -12.65 24.68 37.11
C LEU A 383 -12.70 24.42 35.60
N THR A 384 -12.77 25.49 34.83
CA THR A 384 -12.62 25.42 33.37
C THR A 384 -11.17 25.13 33.01
N GLU A 385 -10.95 24.04 32.29
CA GLU A 385 -9.69 23.66 31.65
C GLU A 385 -9.85 23.73 30.13
N SER A 386 -8.74 23.72 29.39
CA SER A 386 -8.79 23.80 27.93
C SER A 386 -7.59 23.16 27.27
N VAL A 387 -7.79 22.63 26.07
CA VAL A 387 -6.72 22.26 25.14
C VAL A 387 -6.78 23.16 23.91
N THR A 388 -5.62 23.58 23.40
CA THR A 388 -5.52 24.48 22.25
C THR A 388 -4.80 23.79 21.10
N LEU A 389 -5.53 23.53 20.01
CA LEU A 389 -5.09 22.72 18.88
C LEU A 389 -5.39 23.40 17.56
N SER A 390 -4.54 23.23 16.54
CA SER A 390 -4.90 23.71 15.20
C SER A 390 -6.23 23.08 14.75
N PRO A 391 -7.08 23.76 13.95
CA PRO A 391 -8.40 23.25 13.54
C PRO A 391 -8.39 21.83 12.96
N ASP A 392 -7.27 21.47 12.35
CA ASP A 392 -7.14 20.19 11.71
C ASP A 392 -6.48 19.13 12.60
N HIS A 393 -6.05 19.43 13.82
CA HIS A 393 -5.46 18.42 14.72
C HIS A 393 -6.51 17.40 15.20
N HIS A 394 -6.12 16.15 15.44
CA HIS A 394 -7.06 15.12 15.87
C HIS A 394 -7.15 14.98 17.38
N ILE A 395 -8.37 14.95 17.86
CA ILE A 395 -8.74 14.83 19.26
C ILE A 395 -9.71 13.67 19.41
N LEU A 396 -9.64 12.94 20.53
CA LEU A 396 -10.60 11.85 20.76
C LEU A 396 -11.97 12.44 21.11
N ASN A 397 -12.85 12.50 20.12
CA ASN A 397 -14.20 13.07 20.19
C ASN A 397 -15.24 11.94 20.10
N ASN A 398 -16.09 11.78 21.11
CA ASN A 398 -17.13 10.75 21.14
C ASN A 398 -16.61 9.32 20.84
N ASN A 399 -15.45 8.97 21.41
CA ASN A 399 -14.73 7.69 21.21
C ASN A 399 -14.10 7.45 19.85
N ILE A 400 -14.07 8.45 18.98
CA ILE A 400 -13.43 8.37 17.67
C ILE A 400 -12.47 9.55 17.54
N PHE A 401 -11.27 9.33 16.98
CA PHE A 401 -10.38 10.44 16.66
C PHE A 401 -10.98 11.24 15.50
N ASP A 402 -11.29 12.51 15.74
CA ASP A 402 -11.88 13.43 14.76
C ASP A 402 -11.12 14.76 14.74
N PHE A 403 -11.34 15.58 13.72
CA PHE A 403 -10.75 16.91 13.62
C PHE A 403 -11.22 17.84 14.75
N ALA A 404 -10.32 18.66 15.29
CA ALA A 404 -10.65 19.68 16.28
C ALA A 404 -11.75 20.63 15.79
N ARG A 405 -11.78 20.96 14.48
CA ARG A 405 -12.84 21.80 13.87
C ARG A 405 -14.23 21.17 13.90
N ASN A 406 -14.33 19.85 14.09
CA ASN A 406 -15.59 19.13 14.20
C ASN A 406 -16.09 19.04 15.65
N VAL A 407 -15.28 19.47 16.63
CA VAL A 407 -15.68 19.53 18.03
C VAL A 407 -16.71 20.64 18.21
N GLN A 408 -17.82 20.27 18.83
CA GLN A 408 -18.98 21.13 19.05
C GLN A 408 -19.30 21.25 20.55
N PRO A 409 -19.56 22.47 21.06
CA PRO A 409 -20.02 22.66 22.43
C PRO A 409 -21.27 21.83 22.75
N TYR A 410 -21.32 21.27 23.96
CA TYR A 410 -22.42 20.49 24.54
C TYR A 410 -22.74 19.14 23.90
N SER A 411 -22.40 18.93 22.62
CA SER A 411 -22.62 17.67 21.88
C SER A 411 -21.40 16.77 21.83
N SER A 412 -20.19 17.33 21.88
CA SER A 412 -18.93 16.57 21.85
C SER A 412 -18.47 16.15 23.25
N GLN A 413 -17.94 14.93 23.36
CA GLN A 413 -17.32 14.39 24.56
C GLN A 413 -15.83 14.13 24.33
N LEU A 414 -14.99 14.68 25.21
CA LEU A 414 -13.55 14.45 25.21
C LEU A 414 -13.18 13.42 26.27
N ARG A 415 -12.11 12.67 26.03
CA ARG A 415 -11.48 11.82 27.04
C ARG A 415 -10.32 12.59 27.67
N VAL A 416 -10.43 12.90 28.96
CA VAL A 416 -9.48 13.74 29.69
C VAL A 416 -8.88 12.99 30.88
N LEU A 417 -7.62 13.28 31.18
CA LEU A 417 -6.89 12.74 32.31
C LEU A 417 -7.32 13.48 33.57
N ASP A 418 -7.97 12.76 34.47
CA ASP A 418 -8.29 13.21 35.82
C ASP A 418 -7.51 12.40 36.85
N GLY A 419 -6.41 12.98 37.34
CA GLY A 419 -5.47 12.31 38.22
C GLY A 419 -4.74 11.16 37.52
N SER A 420 -5.21 9.94 37.72
CA SER A 420 -4.64 8.71 37.12
C SER A 420 -5.67 7.90 36.33
N GLN A 421 -6.78 8.52 35.96
CA GLN A 421 -7.84 7.90 35.17
C GLN A 421 -8.25 8.77 34.00
N MET A 422 -8.63 8.14 32.90
CA MET A 422 -9.23 8.83 31.77
C MET A 422 -10.76 8.85 31.92
N VAL A 423 -11.35 10.04 31.93
CA VAL A 423 -12.78 10.26 32.12
C VAL A 423 -13.38 11.05 30.96
N TYR A 424 -14.68 10.86 30.72
CA TYR A 424 -15.39 11.61 29.68
C TYR A 424 -15.95 12.92 30.22
N VAL A 425 -15.65 14.01 29.52
CA VAL A 425 -16.19 15.34 29.79
C VAL A 425 -16.89 15.88 28.56
N ARG A 426 -17.95 16.68 28.77
CA ARG A 426 -18.56 17.42 27.67
C ARG A 426 -17.79 18.71 27.43
N VAL A 427 -17.66 19.06 26.16
CA VAL A 427 -17.12 20.35 25.74
C VAL A 427 -18.08 21.46 26.17
N ALA A 428 -17.57 22.46 26.86
CA ALA A 428 -18.33 23.63 27.29
C ALA A 428 -18.35 24.72 26.22
N ASN A 429 -17.21 24.94 25.55
CA ASN A 429 -17.05 26.01 24.58
C ASN A 429 -15.90 25.74 23.59
N VAL A 430 -15.97 26.35 22.41
CA VAL A 430 -14.91 26.30 21.39
C VAL A 430 -14.71 27.70 20.82
N THR A 431 -13.51 28.26 20.95
CA THR A 431 -13.16 29.59 20.43
C THR A 431 -11.95 29.52 19.51
N LYS A 432 -11.84 30.47 18.58
CA LYS A 432 -10.65 30.63 17.73
C LYS A 432 -9.67 31.60 18.38
N GLU A 433 -8.39 31.26 18.38
CA GLU A 433 -7.30 32.10 18.87
C GLU A 433 -6.09 32.02 17.94
N THR A 434 -5.31 33.09 17.84
CA THR A 434 -4.06 33.09 17.06
C THR A 434 -2.88 33.18 18.00
N HIS A 435 -1.92 32.27 17.85
CA HIS A 435 -0.69 32.21 18.66
C HIS A 435 0.54 32.08 17.78
N LYS A 436 1.70 32.52 18.28
CA LYS A 436 2.97 32.33 17.59
C LYS A 436 3.53 30.93 17.83
N GLY A 437 3.90 30.32 16.73
CA GLY A 437 4.60 29.07 16.66
C GLY A 437 3.78 27.84 17.01
N TYR A 438 4.33 26.70 16.64
CA TYR A 438 3.68 25.42 16.75
C TYR A 438 4.69 24.26 16.73
N ILE A 439 4.28 23.09 17.20
CA ILE A 439 5.10 21.88 17.19
C ILE A 439 4.25 20.63 16.90
N ALA A 440 4.80 19.69 16.14
CA ALA A 440 4.24 18.37 15.94
C ALA A 440 5.26 17.32 16.40
N ILE A 441 4.87 16.47 17.36
CA ILE A 441 5.70 15.37 17.87
C ILE A 441 4.99 14.04 17.63
N PHE A 442 5.77 12.98 17.38
CA PHE A 442 5.25 11.62 17.23
C PHE A 442 5.74 10.72 18.36
N THR A 443 4.78 10.11 19.06
CA THR A 443 5.02 9.04 20.03
C THR A 443 4.89 7.67 19.35
N ARG A 444 5.54 6.64 19.90
CA ARG A 444 5.38 5.26 19.39
C ARG A 444 3.98 4.67 19.59
N ALA A 445 3.21 5.16 20.55
CA ALA A 445 1.79 4.82 20.70
C ALA A 445 0.94 5.50 19.61
N GLY A 446 1.40 6.63 19.09
CA GLY A 446 0.67 7.47 18.14
C GLY A 446 -0.37 8.38 18.82
N THR A 447 -0.52 8.32 20.13
CA THR A 447 -1.37 9.21 20.93
C THR A 447 -0.55 10.03 21.92
N LEU A 448 -1.14 11.08 22.47
CA LEU A 448 -0.54 11.98 23.45
C LEU A 448 -1.62 12.53 24.37
N VAL A 449 -1.32 12.65 25.67
CA VAL A 449 -2.13 13.46 26.59
C VAL A 449 -1.57 14.88 26.60
N ALA A 450 -2.33 15.82 26.03
CA ALA A 450 -1.97 17.23 25.85
C ALA A 450 -2.96 18.13 26.61
N ASP A 451 -2.48 18.93 27.56
CA ASP A 451 -3.31 19.71 28.50
C ASP A 451 -4.42 18.86 29.15
N ASN A 452 -4.04 17.66 29.62
CA ASN A 452 -4.93 16.63 30.16
C ASN A 452 -5.92 16.04 29.15
N VAL A 453 -5.86 16.35 27.86
CA VAL A 453 -6.79 15.82 26.85
C VAL A 453 -6.13 14.75 26.00
N MET A 454 -6.82 13.65 25.75
CA MET A 454 -6.34 12.61 24.84
C MET A 454 -6.42 13.07 23.38
N CYS A 455 -5.26 13.25 22.77
CA CYS A 455 -5.08 13.64 21.40
C CYS A 455 -4.38 12.54 20.61
N SER A 456 -4.56 12.56 19.30
CA SER A 456 -3.68 11.83 18.40
C SER A 456 -2.36 12.62 18.27
N CYS A 457 -1.24 11.93 18.05
CA CYS A 457 -0.03 12.59 17.57
C CYS A 457 -0.10 12.89 16.07
N TYR A 458 -1.16 12.45 15.41
CA TYR A 458 -1.42 12.66 14.01
C TYR A 458 -2.60 13.60 13.84
N ALA A 459 -2.74 14.15 12.66
CA ALA A 459 -3.66 15.25 12.50
C ALA A 459 -4.51 15.16 11.25
N SER A 460 -4.62 14.02 10.57
CA SER A 460 -5.35 14.08 9.30
C SER A 460 -6.06 12.86 8.74
N VAL A 461 -5.87 11.65 9.28
CA VAL A 461 -6.71 10.51 8.88
C VAL A 461 -7.69 10.16 9.98
N VAL A 462 -8.92 10.60 9.79
CA VAL A 462 -10.06 10.11 10.57
C VAL A 462 -10.57 8.87 9.83
N PRO A 463 -10.88 7.76 10.52
CA PRO A 463 -10.73 7.50 11.96
C PRO A 463 -9.49 6.65 12.34
N TYR A 464 -8.58 6.35 11.41
CA TYR A 464 -7.64 5.24 11.59
C TYR A 464 -6.25 5.65 12.09
N GLN A 465 -6.14 5.92 13.40
CA GLN A 465 -4.88 6.03 14.16
C GLN A 465 -3.87 4.92 13.79
N TYR A 466 -4.39 3.71 13.58
CA TYR A 466 -3.64 2.52 13.20
C TYR A 466 -3.04 2.57 11.78
N THR A 467 -3.76 3.16 10.83
CA THR A 467 -3.30 3.27 9.43
C THR A 467 -2.11 4.22 9.34
N ILE A 468 -2.11 5.31 10.11
CA ILE A 468 -0.98 6.24 10.16
C ILE A 468 0.23 5.60 10.87
N ASN A 469 0.02 4.86 11.96
CA ASN A 469 1.07 4.03 12.56
C ASN A 469 1.71 3.10 11.50
N THR A 470 0.89 2.50 10.63
CA THR A 470 1.37 1.61 9.56
C THR A 470 2.21 2.35 8.51
N VAL A 471 1.74 3.51 8.02
CA VAL A 471 2.49 4.37 7.07
C VAL A 471 3.80 4.88 7.66
N LEU A 472 3.82 5.19 8.96
CA LEU A 472 5.01 5.66 9.67
C LEU A 472 5.89 4.52 10.22
N THR A 473 5.50 3.26 10.05
CA THR A 473 6.24 2.10 10.57
C THR A 473 7.69 2.05 10.07
N PRO A 474 8.01 2.31 8.78
CA PRO A 474 9.39 2.37 8.33
C PRO A 474 10.22 3.44 9.07
N LEU A 475 9.63 4.60 9.35
CA LEU A 475 10.25 5.66 10.14
C LEU A 475 10.38 5.29 11.63
N MET A 476 9.40 4.57 12.18
CA MET A 476 9.46 4.08 13.55
C MET A 476 10.54 3.01 13.73
N ILE A 477 10.74 2.11 12.76
CA ILE A 477 11.77 1.08 12.80
C ILE A 477 13.15 1.71 12.63
N SER A 478 13.32 2.65 11.69
CA SER A 478 14.61 3.33 11.48
C SER A 478 15.05 4.08 12.74
N THR A 479 14.13 4.75 13.43
CA THR A 479 14.39 5.46 14.69
C THR A 479 14.64 4.54 15.89
N LYS A 480 14.27 3.24 15.82
CA LYS A 480 14.71 2.23 16.81
C LYS A 480 16.17 1.81 16.61
N LEU A 481 16.62 1.74 15.35
CA LEU A 481 17.98 1.34 15.00
C LEU A 481 18.99 2.47 15.22
N LYS A 482 18.56 3.73 14.99
CA LYS A 482 19.36 4.93 15.25
C LYS A 482 18.41 6.06 15.65
N LYS A 483 18.61 6.64 16.84
CA LYS A 483 17.82 7.78 17.30
C LYS A 483 17.80 8.88 16.24
N SER A 484 16.63 9.49 16.04
CA SER A 484 16.48 10.61 15.11
C SER A 484 17.30 11.79 15.61
N ASN A 485 18.16 12.35 14.74
CA ASN A 485 18.86 13.61 14.98
C ASN A 485 18.15 14.77 14.26
N TYR A 486 16.91 14.57 13.83
CA TYR A 486 16.13 15.57 13.10
C TYR A 486 15.66 16.68 14.04
N ASP A 487 15.90 17.94 13.66
CA ASP A 487 15.64 19.10 14.51
C ASP A 487 14.29 19.78 14.25
N GLY A 488 13.48 19.23 13.33
CA GLY A 488 12.10 19.67 13.08
C GLY A 488 11.96 21.00 12.33
N LYS A 489 13.06 21.65 11.92
CA LYS A 489 13.03 22.96 11.23
C LYS A 489 12.44 22.92 9.84
N ASP A 490 12.57 21.78 9.17
CA ASP A 490 11.91 21.48 7.89
C ASP A 490 10.93 20.30 8.11
N ALA A 491 10.23 19.89 7.06
CA ALA A 491 9.52 18.61 7.08
C ALA A 491 10.51 17.45 6.95
N HIS A 492 10.42 16.45 7.83
CA HIS A 492 11.31 15.29 7.81
C HIS A 492 11.37 14.66 6.41
N PRO A 493 12.55 14.29 5.84
CA PRO A 493 12.66 13.86 4.44
C PRO A 493 11.76 12.68 4.05
N TYR A 494 11.54 11.73 4.96
CA TYR A 494 10.58 10.64 4.77
C TYR A 494 9.13 11.14 4.66
N LEU A 495 8.79 12.22 5.37
CA LEU A 495 7.53 12.91 5.16
C LEU A 495 7.57 13.63 3.81
N GLY A 496 8.61 14.40 3.49
CA GLY A 496 8.85 15.06 2.19
C GLY A 496 8.60 14.20 0.96
N PHE A 497 9.13 12.99 0.99
CA PHE A 497 8.90 11.94 0.00
C PHE A 497 7.43 11.63 -0.23
N LEU A 498 6.67 11.47 0.86
CA LEU A 498 5.25 11.16 0.81
C LEU A 498 4.42 12.29 0.14
N TYR A 499 5.01 13.49 -0.07
CA TYR A 499 4.40 14.64 -0.77
C TYR A 499 4.45 14.54 -2.27
N ASN A 500 5.64 14.27 -2.78
CA ASN A 500 5.95 14.54 -4.17
C ASN A 500 5.17 13.54 -5.02
N ARG A 501 5.00 12.33 -4.49
CA ARG A 501 4.06 11.30 -4.96
C ARG A 501 2.62 11.78 -5.11
N TYR A 502 2.11 12.58 -4.17
CA TYR A 502 0.74 13.14 -4.22
C TYR A 502 0.60 14.22 -5.31
N GLN A 503 1.60 15.09 -5.47
CA GLN A 503 1.61 16.15 -6.50
C GLN A 503 1.61 15.54 -7.91
N ASP A 504 2.43 14.50 -8.13
CA ASP A 504 2.55 13.84 -9.43
C ASP A 504 1.29 13.05 -9.81
N VAL A 505 0.67 12.35 -8.85
CA VAL A 505 -0.59 11.62 -9.08
C VAL A 505 -1.75 12.58 -9.36
N ASN A 506 -1.87 13.71 -8.66
CA ASN A 506 -2.92 14.70 -8.95
C ASN A 506 -2.72 15.42 -10.28
N ARG A 507 -1.45 15.66 -10.68
CA ARG A 507 -1.13 16.22 -12.00
C ARG A 507 -1.51 15.27 -13.13
N ILE A 508 -1.44 13.96 -12.90
CA ILE A 508 -1.86 12.93 -13.86
C ILE A 508 -3.39 12.82 -13.89
N ILE A 509 -4.06 12.83 -12.73
CA ILE A 509 -5.52 12.77 -12.65
C ILE A 509 -6.18 14.02 -13.26
N GLY A 510 -5.66 15.22 -12.99
CA GLY A 510 -6.18 16.48 -13.58
C GLY A 510 -6.09 16.50 -15.11
N LYS A 511 -5.04 15.91 -15.68
CA LYS A 511 -4.90 15.73 -17.14
C LYS A 511 -5.91 14.74 -17.73
N VAL A 512 -6.39 13.78 -16.95
CA VAL A 512 -7.36 12.76 -17.39
C VAL A 512 -8.81 13.21 -17.19
N THR A 513 -9.08 14.05 -16.18
CA THR A 513 -10.44 14.52 -15.85
C THR A 513 -10.82 15.88 -16.47
N GLY A 514 -9.91 16.54 -17.20
CA GLY A 514 -10.20 17.80 -17.91
C GLY A 514 -10.57 18.97 -16.99
N LYS A 515 -9.96 19.04 -15.80
CA LYS A 515 -10.02 20.21 -14.89
C LYS A 515 -8.62 20.71 -14.59
#